data_AF-A0A1F6RJE5-F1
#
_entry.id   AF-A0A1F6RJE5-F1
#
_cell.length_a   1.000
_cell.length_b   1.000
_cell.length_c   1.000
_cell.angle_alpha   90.00
_cell.angle_beta   90.00
_cell.angle_gamma   90.00
#
_symmetry.space_group_name_H-M   'P 1'
#
loop_
_entity.id
_entity.type
_entity.pdbx_description
1 polymer ?
#
loop_
_entity_poly.entity_id
_entity_poly.type
_entity_poly.pdbx_seq_one_letter_code
_entity_poly.pdbx_strand_id
1 'polypeptide(L)'
;MSIYKLIDRLGLVVEESPAVPWTSVKLVNIEKFYDQLELVMSKLPQEIKEATSIINQKEEIITQAQSKAEKMIKEAQKQSDELMESTQYKVDRMVKDSEILKKIEQEAEKIKRSILQEAEEIRMRALKESEEMRKKAYEEAESIKVGADNYAENVLTSLDKDLTDALSTVRNGQKHLMSRGGSSGFGASSLSNGREKDHAVI
;
A
#
# COMPACT_ATOMS: atom_id res chain seq x y z
N MET A 1 -42.82 -46.82 -60.53
CA MET A 1 -44.24 -47.13 -60.25
C MET A 1 -44.28 -47.77 -58.88
N SER A 2 -44.97 -47.16 -57.91
CA SER A 2 -44.96 -47.60 -56.51
C SER A 2 -45.59 -49.00 -56.35
N ILE A 3 -45.10 -49.80 -55.41
CA ILE A 3 -45.64 -51.13 -55.09
C ILE A 3 -47.15 -51.07 -54.81
N TYR A 4 -47.61 -50.00 -54.16
CA TYR A 4 -49.02 -49.73 -53.91
C TYR A 4 -49.82 -49.64 -55.22
N LYS A 5 -49.28 -49.02 -56.27
CA LYS A 5 -49.94 -48.95 -57.58
C LYS A 5 -50.01 -50.32 -58.28
N LEU A 6 -49.10 -51.24 -57.97
CA LEU A 6 -49.14 -52.61 -58.51
C LEU A 6 -50.16 -53.47 -57.77
N ILE A 7 -50.24 -53.31 -56.44
CA ILE A 7 -51.26 -53.96 -55.59
C ILE A 7 -52.66 -53.45 -55.93
N ASP A 8 -52.84 -52.13 -56.07
CA ASP A 8 -54.11 -51.52 -56.47
C ASP A 8 -54.55 -52.00 -57.85
N ARG A 9 -53.61 -52.14 -58.78
CA ARG A 9 -53.89 -52.68 -60.12
C ARG A 9 -54.26 -54.16 -60.09
N LEU A 10 -53.60 -54.95 -59.24
CA LEU A 10 -53.95 -56.36 -59.01
C LEU A 10 -55.37 -56.48 -58.43
N GLY A 11 -55.71 -55.59 -57.49
CA GLY A 11 -57.06 -55.45 -56.93
C GLY A 11 -58.10 -55.08 -57.99
N LEU A 12 -57.80 -54.09 -58.84
CA LEU A 12 -58.66 -53.67 -59.96
C LEU A 12 -58.89 -54.79 -60.96
N VAL A 13 -57.88 -55.60 -61.30
CA VAL A 13 -58.03 -56.75 -62.20
C VAL A 13 -59.03 -57.76 -61.62
N VAL A 14 -59.01 -58.00 -60.31
CA VAL A 14 -59.99 -58.85 -59.62
C VAL A 14 -61.35 -58.16 -59.52
N GLU A 15 -61.39 -56.84 -59.36
CA GLU A 15 -62.63 -56.09 -59.21
C GLU A 15 -63.41 -55.92 -60.52
N GLU A 16 -62.72 -55.67 -61.63
CA GLU A 16 -63.29 -55.54 -62.98
C GLU A 16 -63.60 -56.90 -63.64
N SER A 17 -63.22 -58.00 -63.00
CA SER A 17 -63.49 -59.35 -63.51
C SER A 17 -64.99 -59.68 -63.50
N PRO A 18 -65.54 -60.27 -64.58
CA PRO A 18 -66.96 -60.61 -64.67
C PRO A 18 -67.42 -61.52 -63.52
N ALA A 19 -68.57 -61.21 -62.93
CA ALA A 19 -69.18 -62.09 -61.93
C ALA A 19 -69.80 -63.32 -62.61
N VAL A 20 -69.61 -64.50 -62.01
CA VAL A 20 -70.25 -65.73 -62.49
C VAL A 20 -71.69 -65.76 -62.00
N PRO A 21 -72.71 -65.85 -62.88
CA PRO A 21 -74.11 -65.81 -62.51
C PRO A 21 -74.45 -66.84 -61.41
N TRP A 22 -75.30 -66.45 -60.45
CA TRP A 22 -75.79 -67.31 -59.35
C TRP A 22 -74.71 -67.75 -58.34
N THR A 23 -73.51 -67.19 -58.41
CA THR A 23 -72.41 -67.46 -57.46
C THR A 23 -71.84 -66.16 -56.92
N SER A 24 -71.07 -66.25 -55.82
CA SER A 24 -70.31 -65.14 -55.26
C SER A 24 -68.88 -65.01 -55.82
N VAL A 25 -68.59 -65.68 -56.95
CA VAL A 25 -67.23 -65.81 -57.51
C VAL A 25 -67.06 -64.94 -58.77
N LYS A 26 -65.85 -64.41 -58.98
CA LYS A 26 -65.47 -63.66 -60.18
C LYS A 26 -64.58 -64.50 -61.10
N LEU A 27 -64.73 -64.29 -62.41
CA LEU A 27 -63.96 -64.96 -63.45
C LEU A 27 -62.69 -64.17 -63.75
N VAL A 28 -61.57 -64.57 -63.14
CA VAL A 28 -60.27 -63.89 -63.29
C VAL A 28 -59.40 -64.62 -64.32
N ASN A 29 -58.71 -63.87 -65.18
CA ASN A 29 -57.68 -64.44 -66.06
C ASN A 29 -56.43 -64.76 -65.23
N ILE A 30 -56.18 -66.05 -65.05
CA ILE A 30 -55.09 -66.57 -64.21
C ILE A 30 -53.70 -66.16 -64.73
N GLU A 31 -53.45 -66.21 -66.04
CA GLU A 31 -52.15 -65.81 -66.62
C GLU A 31 -51.84 -64.33 -66.33
N LYS A 32 -52.77 -63.43 -66.67
CA LYS A 32 -52.59 -61.99 -66.43
C LYS A 32 -52.47 -61.65 -64.94
N PHE A 33 -53.16 -62.41 -64.08
CA PHE A 33 -53.06 -62.24 -62.64
C PHE A 33 -51.68 -62.67 -62.12
N TYR A 34 -51.17 -63.81 -62.56
CA TYR A 34 -49.82 -64.28 -62.21
C TYR A 34 -48.73 -63.35 -62.73
N ASP A 35 -48.84 -62.81 -63.95
CA ASP A 35 -47.88 -61.83 -64.49
C ASP A 35 -47.78 -60.57 -63.61
N GLN A 36 -48.92 -60.07 -63.12
CA GLN A 36 -48.94 -58.92 -62.20
C GLN A 36 -48.41 -59.28 -60.81
N LEU A 37 -48.73 -60.49 -60.32
CA LEU A 37 -48.21 -61.00 -59.05
C LEU A 37 -46.70 -61.19 -59.10
N GLU A 38 -46.15 -61.72 -60.20
CA GLU A 38 -44.72 -61.87 -60.43
C GLU A 38 -44.02 -60.51 -60.49
N LEU A 39 -44.64 -59.51 -61.13
CA LEU A 39 -44.11 -58.15 -61.14
C LEU A 39 -44.07 -57.52 -59.73
N VAL A 40 -45.07 -57.77 -58.89
CA VAL A 40 -45.06 -57.36 -57.47
C VAL A 40 -43.96 -58.09 -56.71
N MET A 41 -43.89 -59.43 -56.85
CA MET A 41 -42.92 -60.29 -56.17
C MET A 41 -41.47 -60.03 -56.60
N SER A 42 -41.24 -59.58 -57.83
CA SER A 42 -39.91 -59.21 -58.33
C SER A 42 -39.40 -57.89 -57.77
N LYS A 43 -40.31 -56.95 -57.47
CA LYS A 43 -39.96 -55.61 -56.98
C LYS A 43 -39.85 -55.56 -55.46
N LEU A 44 -40.81 -56.18 -54.75
CA LEU A 44 -40.90 -56.19 -53.28
C LEU A 44 -39.56 -56.38 -52.54
N PRO A 45 -38.67 -57.32 -52.93
CA PRO A 45 -37.40 -57.51 -52.25
C PRO A 45 -36.50 -56.27 -52.27
N GLN A 46 -36.50 -55.52 -53.38
CA GLN A 46 -35.72 -54.30 -53.51
C GLN A 46 -36.30 -53.19 -52.63
N GLU A 47 -37.62 -52.99 -52.61
CA GLU A 47 -38.22 -51.97 -51.75
C GLU A 47 -38.03 -52.29 -50.25
N ILE A 48 -38.11 -53.56 -49.84
CA ILE A 48 -37.82 -53.98 -48.46
C ILE A 48 -36.34 -53.74 -48.12
N LYS A 49 -35.43 -54.03 -49.05
CA LYS A 49 -33.98 -53.78 -48.87
C LYS A 49 -33.70 -52.28 -48.71
N GLU A 50 -34.32 -51.43 -49.54
CA GLU A 50 -34.20 -49.97 -49.44
C GLU A 50 -34.76 -49.45 -48.11
N ALA A 51 -35.96 -49.89 -47.70
CA ALA A 51 -36.55 -49.51 -46.42
C ALA A 51 -35.66 -49.92 -45.22
N THR A 52 -35.11 -51.13 -45.25
CA THR A 52 -34.18 -51.62 -44.22
C THR A 52 -32.91 -50.78 -44.18
N SER A 53 -32.36 -50.41 -45.35
CA SER A 53 -31.20 -49.53 -45.43
C SER A 53 -31.47 -48.15 -44.83
N ILE A 54 -32.65 -47.57 -45.09
CA ILE A 54 -33.05 -46.27 -44.52
C ILE A 54 -33.17 -46.36 -43.00
N ILE A 55 -33.75 -47.44 -42.47
CA ILE A 55 -33.85 -47.66 -41.01
C ILE A 55 -32.46 -47.74 -40.38
N ASN A 56 -31.56 -48.54 -40.96
CA ASN A 56 -30.19 -48.68 -40.47
C ASN A 56 -29.43 -47.34 -40.51
N GLN A 57 -29.57 -46.58 -41.60
CA GLN A 57 -28.96 -45.25 -41.70
C GLN A 57 -29.52 -44.28 -40.65
N LYS A 58 -30.83 -44.32 -40.40
CA LYS A 58 -31.47 -43.49 -39.37
C LYS A 58 -30.95 -43.85 -37.97
N GLU A 59 -30.83 -45.14 -37.66
CA GLU A 59 -30.25 -45.60 -36.39
C GLU A 59 -28.82 -45.10 -36.24
N GLU A 60 -28.00 -45.22 -37.28
CA GLU A 60 -26.62 -44.73 -37.28
C GLU A 60 -26.55 -43.21 -37.04
N ILE A 61 -27.39 -42.43 -37.71
CA ILE A 61 -27.47 -40.97 -37.51
C ILE A 61 -27.83 -40.63 -36.05
N ILE A 62 -28.81 -41.33 -35.46
CA ILE A 62 -29.21 -41.12 -34.06
C ILE A 62 -28.05 -41.43 -33.12
N THR A 63 -27.38 -42.57 -33.30
CA THR A 63 -26.23 -42.95 -32.47
C THR A 63 -25.08 -41.95 -32.60
N GLN A 64 -24.77 -41.50 -33.82
CA GLN A 64 -23.75 -40.48 -34.04
C GLN A 64 -24.13 -39.13 -33.41
N ALA A 65 -25.39 -38.72 -33.52
CA ALA A 65 -25.89 -37.49 -32.92
C ALA A 65 -25.82 -37.53 -31.39
N GLN A 66 -26.22 -38.65 -30.78
CA GLN A 66 -26.11 -38.88 -29.34
C GLN A 66 -24.66 -38.84 -28.87
N SER A 67 -23.77 -39.57 -29.56
CA SER A 67 -22.33 -39.55 -29.23
C SER A 67 -21.72 -38.15 -29.37
N LYS A 68 -22.11 -37.38 -30.39
CA LYS A 68 -21.66 -35.99 -30.54
C LYS A 68 -22.17 -35.10 -29.42
N ALA A 69 -23.45 -35.23 -29.05
CA ALA A 69 -24.03 -34.47 -27.95
C ALA A 69 -23.33 -34.78 -26.61
N GLU A 70 -23.10 -36.06 -26.32
CA GLU A 70 -22.35 -36.49 -25.13
C GLU A 70 -20.93 -35.95 -25.11
N LYS A 71 -20.21 -36.00 -26.24
CA LYS A 71 -18.87 -35.41 -26.35
C LYS A 71 -18.90 -33.91 -26.10
N MET A 72 -19.85 -33.20 -26.70
CA MET A 72 -20.00 -31.75 -26.54
C MET A 72 -20.27 -31.39 -25.07
N ILE A 73 -21.18 -32.11 -24.40
CA ILE A 73 -21.48 -31.90 -22.98
C ILE A 73 -20.24 -32.20 -22.13
N LYS A 74 -19.55 -33.31 -22.40
CA LYS A 74 -18.35 -33.69 -21.65
C LYS A 74 -17.23 -32.66 -21.81
N GLU A 75 -17.04 -32.14 -23.01
CA GLU A 75 -16.02 -31.14 -23.29
C GLU A 75 -16.38 -29.77 -22.69
N ALA A 76 -17.66 -29.37 -22.78
CA ALA A 76 -18.14 -28.17 -22.10
C ALA A 76 -18.00 -28.27 -20.57
N GLN A 77 -18.33 -29.43 -19.99
CA GLN A 77 -18.15 -29.68 -18.56
C GLN A 77 -16.67 -29.59 -18.17
N LYS A 78 -15.78 -30.24 -18.94
CA LYS A 78 -14.34 -30.19 -18.70
C LYS A 78 -13.81 -28.76 -18.77
N GLN A 79 -14.19 -27.99 -19.79
CA GLN A 79 -13.80 -26.59 -19.91
C GLN A 79 -14.34 -25.74 -18.76
N SER A 80 -15.58 -25.99 -18.33
CA SER A 80 -16.17 -25.34 -17.16
C SER A 80 -15.38 -25.65 -15.89
N ASP A 81 -15.01 -26.91 -15.67
CA ASP A 81 -14.27 -27.34 -14.49
C ASP A 81 -12.87 -26.70 -14.47
N GLU A 82 -12.15 -26.70 -15.59
CA GLU A 82 -10.84 -26.03 -15.74
C GLU A 82 -10.94 -24.51 -15.53
N LEU A 83 -12.01 -23.89 -16.07
CA LEU A 83 -12.25 -22.46 -15.88
C LEU A 83 -12.56 -22.13 -14.42
N MET A 84 -13.40 -22.93 -13.76
CA MET A 84 -13.75 -22.75 -12.35
C MET A 84 -12.51 -22.91 -11.46
N GLU A 85 -11.67 -23.91 -11.71
CA GLU A 85 -10.42 -24.11 -10.98
C GLU A 85 -9.49 -22.90 -11.11
N SER A 86 -9.26 -22.43 -12.35
CA SER A 86 -8.40 -21.26 -12.59
C SER A 86 -8.98 -19.96 -12.01
N THR A 87 -10.30 -19.82 -11.99
CA THR A 87 -10.99 -18.66 -11.42
C THR A 87 -10.91 -18.67 -9.90
N GLN A 88 -11.12 -19.82 -9.27
CA GLN A 88 -11.00 -19.96 -7.82
C GLN A 88 -9.58 -19.59 -7.35
N TYR A 89 -8.54 -20.06 -8.04
CA TYR A 89 -7.16 -19.68 -7.75
C TYR A 89 -6.94 -18.15 -7.80
N LYS A 90 -7.50 -17.49 -8.82
CA LYS A 90 -7.40 -16.02 -8.96
C LYS A 90 -8.15 -15.29 -7.86
N VAL A 91 -9.36 -15.74 -7.51
CA VAL A 91 -10.15 -15.14 -6.42
C VAL A 91 -9.40 -15.25 -5.10
N ASP A 92 -8.86 -16.42 -4.77
CA ASP A 92 -8.11 -16.64 -3.52
C ASP A 92 -6.85 -15.76 -3.45
N ARG A 93 -6.14 -15.59 -4.58
CA ARG A 93 -5.00 -14.67 -4.69
C ARG A 93 -5.43 -13.22 -4.44
N MET A 94 -6.50 -12.76 -5.11
CA MET A 94 -7.01 -11.40 -4.94
C MET A 94 -7.45 -11.11 -3.50
N VAL A 95 -8.11 -12.06 -2.83
CA VAL A 95 -8.50 -11.92 -1.42
C VAL A 95 -7.27 -11.79 -0.53
N LYS A 96 -6.27 -12.66 -0.69
CA LYS A 96 -5.01 -12.58 0.06
C LYS A 96 -4.26 -11.28 -0.18
N ASP A 97 -4.15 -10.86 -1.43
CA ASP A 97 -3.46 -9.62 -1.80
C ASP A 97 -4.18 -8.40 -1.19
N SER A 98 -5.52 -8.40 -1.21
CA SER A 98 -6.35 -7.35 -0.58
C SER A 98 -6.16 -7.30 0.95
N GLU A 99 -6.10 -8.45 1.62
CA GLU A 99 -5.81 -8.51 3.06
C GLU A 99 -4.41 -7.99 3.41
N ILE A 100 -3.41 -8.30 2.58
CA ILE A 100 -2.05 -7.80 2.75
C ILE A 100 -2.01 -6.27 2.58
N LEU A 101 -2.63 -5.74 1.52
CA LEU A 101 -2.71 -4.30 1.28
C LEU A 101 -3.37 -3.58 2.47
N LYS A 102 -4.48 -4.11 2.97
CA LYS A 102 -5.16 -3.56 4.15
C LYS A 102 -4.28 -3.55 5.40
N LYS A 103 -3.46 -4.59 5.61
CA LYS A 103 -2.48 -4.62 6.72
C LYS A 103 -1.38 -3.58 6.54
N ILE A 104 -0.83 -3.46 5.33
CA ILE A 104 0.21 -2.45 5.03
C ILE A 104 -0.33 -1.05 5.29
N GLU A 105 -1.56 -0.74 4.85
CA GLU A 105 -2.19 0.56 5.12
C GLU A 105 -2.35 0.83 6.62
N GLN A 106 -2.80 -0.17 7.38
CA GLN A 106 -2.94 -0.06 8.84
C GLN A 106 -1.60 0.17 9.54
N GLU A 107 -0.55 -0.54 9.13
CA GLU A 107 0.79 -0.38 9.69
C GLU A 107 1.39 0.98 9.31
N ALA A 108 1.24 1.41 8.06
CA ALA A 108 1.70 2.73 7.61
C ALA A 108 1.04 3.86 8.40
N GLU A 109 -0.27 3.77 8.65
CA GLU A 109 -0.99 4.74 9.48
C GLU A 109 -0.51 4.74 10.94
N LYS A 110 -0.20 3.57 11.51
CA LYS A 110 0.39 3.49 12.86
C LYS A 110 1.76 4.15 12.93
N ILE A 111 2.63 3.84 11.97
CA ILE A 111 3.99 4.42 11.88
C ILE A 111 3.89 5.94 11.75
N LYS A 112 3.04 6.43 10.84
CA LYS A 112 2.81 7.87 10.66
C LYS A 112 2.36 8.55 11.94
N ARG A 113 1.42 7.94 12.69
CA ARG A 113 0.97 8.47 13.99
C ARG A 113 2.10 8.49 15.02
N SER A 114 2.90 7.43 15.11
CA SER A 114 4.06 7.37 16.02
C SER A 114 5.04 8.50 15.74
N ILE A 115 5.42 8.68 14.47
CA ILE A 115 6.36 9.74 14.05
C ILE A 115 5.82 11.12 14.40
N LEU A 116 4.53 11.38 14.15
CA LEU A 116 3.93 12.68 14.46
C LEU A 116 3.92 12.94 15.97
N GLN A 117 3.61 11.92 16.78
CA GLN A 117 3.63 12.04 18.23
C GLN A 117 5.05 12.28 18.75
N GLU A 118 6.02 11.48 18.31
CA GLU A 118 7.43 11.62 18.70
C GLU A 118 8.00 12.99 18.29
N ALA A 119 7.67 13.46 17.08
CA ALA A 119 8.08 14.78 16.61
C ALA A 119 7.51 15.90 17.48
N GLU A 120 6.24 15.79 17.89
CA GLU A 120 5.61 16.77 18.78
C GLU A 120 6.21 16.72 20.19
N GLU A 121 6.50 15.53 20.72
CA GLU A 121 7.18 15.37 22.01
C GLU A 121 8.58 15.99 22.00
N ILE A 122 9.36 15.77 20.94
CA ILE A 122 10.67 16.39 20.76
C ILE A 122 10.54 17.91 20.69
N ARG A 123 9.57 18.42 19.90
CA ARG A 123 9.31 19.86 19.78
C ARG A 123 8.99 20.49 21.12
N MET A 124 8.09 19.88 21.89
CA MET A 124 7.68 20.37 23.20
C MET A 124 8.84 20.35 24.21
N ARG A 125 9.66 19.29 24.19
CA ARG A 125 10.85 19.20 25.06
C ARG A 125 11.87 20.29 24.71
N ALA A 126 12.19 20.45 23.44
CA ALA A 126 13.14 21.45 22.97
C ALA A 126 12.68 22.88 23.32
N LEU A 127 11.39 23.18 23.16
CA LEU A 127 10.84 24.48 23.56
C LEU A 127 10.96 24.71 25.07
N LYS A 128 10.60 23.72 25.88
CA LYS A 128 10.71 23.83 27.34
C LYS A 128 12.16 24.04 27.78
N GLU A 129 13.09 23.26 27.26
CA GLU A 129 14.52 23.39 27.55
C GLU A 129 15.06 24.76 27.12
N SER A 130 14.64 25.26 25.95
CA SER A 130 15.02 26.59 25.47
C SER A 130 14.47 27.70 26.37
N GLU A 131 13.23 27.58 26.87
CA GLU A 131 12.64 28.54 27.79
C GLU A 131 13.37 28.55 29.14
N GLU A 132 13.71 27.38 29.67
CA GLU A 132 14.47 27.24 30.91
C GLU A 132 15.88 27.81 30.76
N MET A 133 16.57 27.52 29.66
CA MET A 133 17.89 28.07 29.37
C MET A 133 17.85 29.60 29.28
N ARG A 134 16.85 30.14 28.57
CA ARG A 134 16.65 31.59 28.46
C ARG A 134 16.42 32.22 29.82
N LYS A 135 15.58 31.61 30.67
CA LYS A 135 15.31 32.10 32.02
C LYS A 135 16.58 32.15 32.87
N LYS A 136 17.38 31.07 32.88
CA LYS A 136 18.66 31.03 33.61
C LYS A 136 19.63 32.10 33.12
N ALA A 137 19.76 32.26 31.81
CA ALA A 137 20.62 33.30 31.24
C ALA A 137 20.20 34.71 31.68
N TYR A 138 18.89 34.98 31.78
CA TYR A 138 18.39 36.26 32.32
C TYR A 138 18.71 36.44 33.80
N GLU A 139 18.51 35.41 34.62
CA GLU A 139 18.82 35.44 36.06
C GLU A 139 20.33 35.66 36.30
N GLU A 140 21.18 34.97 35.55
CA GLU A 140 22.64 35.14 35.60
C GLU A 140 23.06 36.54 35.14
N ALA A 141 22.50 37.05 34.04
CA ALA A 141 22.80 38.39 33.54
C ALA A 141 22.44 39.46 34.57
N GLU A 142 21.29 39.34 35.25
CA GLU A 142 20.89 40.28 36.30
C GLU A 142 21.81 40.17 37.52
N SER A 143 22.19 38.95 37.92
CA SER A 143 23.14 38.74 39.02
C SER A 143 24.52 39.34 38.71
N ILE A 144 25.01 39.20 37.47
CA ILE A 144 26.27 39.82 37.02
C ILE A 144 26.15 41.34 37.08
N LYS A 145 25.02 41.92 36.62
CA LYS A 145 24.80 43.37 36.65
C LYS A 145 24.89 43.91 38.08
N VAL A 146 24.14 43.30 39.00
CA VAL A 146 24.15 43.68 40.42
C VAL A 146 25.53 43.50 41.05
N GLY A 147 26.23 42.39 40.72
CA GLY A 147 27.58 42.15 41.20
C GLY A 147 28.59 43.20 40.71
N ALA A 148 28.48 43.63 39.45
CA ALA A 148 29.32 44.67 38.87
C ALA A 148 29.05 46.04 39.51
N ASP A 149 27.79 46.39 39.74
CA ASP A 149 27.40 47.63 40.41
C ASP A 149 27.98 47.68 41.85
N ASN A 150 27.82 46.59 42.62
CA ASN A 150 28.38 46.48 43.96
C ASN A 150 29.92 46.54 43.96
N TYR A 151 30.57 45.92 42.97
CA TYR A 151 32.02 46.00 42.83
C TYR A 151 32.48 47.43 42.55
N ALA A 152 31.82 48.13 41.62
CA ALA A 152 32.11 49.52 41.32
C ALA A 152 31.94 50.42 42.55
N GLU A 153 30.86 50.23 43.32
CA GLU A 153 30.64 50.97 44.57
C GLU A 153 31.78 50.73 45.59
N ASN A 154 32.20 49.49 45.78
CA ASN A 154 33.30 49.16 46.70
C ASN A 154 34.64 49.77 46.24
N VAL A 155 34.96 49.69 44.95
CA VAL A 155 36.19 50.28 44.39
C VAL A 155 36.17 51.81 44.55
N LEU A 156 35.05 52.44 44.23
CA LEU A 156 34.90 53.90 44.38
C LEU A 156 35.00 54.33 45.84
N THR A 157 34.39 53.58 46.76
CA THR A 157 34.47 53.84 48.20
C THR A 157 35.90 53.70 48.74
N SER A 158 36.63 52.67 48.30
CA SER A 158 38.04 52.50 48.67
C SER A 158 38.90 53.64 48.13
N LEU A 159 38.67 54.04 46.88
CA LEU A 159 39.41 55.14 46.27
C LEU A 159 39.14 56.49 46.97
N ASP A 160 37.90 56.76 47.37
CA ASP A 160 37.53 57.96 48.13
C ASP A 160 38.26 58.00 49.49
N LYS A 161 38.34 56.86 50.17
CA LYS A 161 39.10 56.71 51.42
C LYS A 161 40.59 56.98 51.20
N ASP A 162 41.20 56.35 50.20
CA ASP A 162 42.63 56.50 49.91
C ASP A 162 42.99 57.96 49.55
N LEU A 163 42.13 58.63 48.78
CA LEU A 163 42.28 60.05 48.45
C LEU A 163 42.13 60.94 49.68
N THR A 164 41.19 60.64 50.57
CA THR A 164 40.99 61.36 51.83
C THR A 164 42.21 61.25 52.76
N ASP A 165 42.79 60.05 52.85
CA ASP A 165 44.00 59.79 53.64
C ASP A 165 45.22 60.52 53.06
N ALA A 166 45.39 60.50 51.73
CA ALA A 166 46.44 61.23 51.04
C ALA A 166 46.32 62.75 51.23
N LEU A 167 45.12 63.32 51.08
CA LEU A 167 44.86 64.74 51.30
C LEU A 167 45.12 65.16 52.76
N SER A 168 44.76 64.31 53.71
CA SER A 168 45.02 64.55 55.13
C SER A 168 46.53 64.59 55.43
N THR A 169 47.30 63.68 54.82
CA THR A 169 48.76 63.68 54.89
C THR A 169 49.36 64.98 54.33
N VAL A 170 48.88 65.45 53.17
CA VAL A 170 49.32 66.72 52.56
C VAL A 170 49.00 67.91 53.46
N ARG A 171 47.77 67.98 54.01
CA ARG A 171 47.37 69.06 54.93
C ARG A 171 48.22 69.09 56.19
N ASN A 172 48.52 67.93 56.77
CA ASN A 172 49.40 67.83 57.94
C ASN A 172 50.84 68.28 57.61
N GLY A 173 51.37 67.88 56.45
CA GLY A 173 52.66 68.34 55.95
C GLY A 173 52.72 69.85 55.74
N GLN A 174 51.69 70.45 55.11
CA GLN A 174 51.57 71.89 54.95
C GLN A 174 51.54 72.62 56.31
N LYS A 175 50.76 72.13 57.27
CA LYS A 175 50.70 72.68 58.63
C LYS A 175 52.06 72.64 59.34
N HIS A 176 52.81 71.55 59.20
CA HIS A 176 54.16 71.42 59.74
C HIS A 176 55.14 72.42 59.11
N LEU A 177 55.07 72.64 57.79
CA LEU A 177 55.91 73.62 57.11
C LEU A 177 55.56 75.06 57.50
N MET A 178 54.27 75.38 57.67
CA MET A 178 53.84 76.67 58.21
C MET A 178 54.32 76.90 59.65
N SER A 179 54.34 75.86 60.48
CA SER A 179 54.90 75.94 61.84
C SER A 179 56.43 76.12 61.85
N ARG A 180 57.14 75.63 60.84
CA ARG A 180 58.60 75.73 60.70
C ARG A 180 59.05 77.01 60.00
N GLY A 181 58.20 77.60 59.15
CA GLY A 181 58.39 78.94 58.59
C GLY A 181 58.26 80.08 59.61
N GLY A 182 57.79 79.80 60.83
CA GLY A 182 57.73 80.75 61.93
C GLY A 182 59.00 80.83 62.80
N SER A 183 60.01 79.98 62.59
CA SER A 183 61.20 79.90 63.46
C SER A 183 62.52 79.80 62.68
N SER A 184 62.84 80.83 61.89
CA SER A 184 64.21 81.06 61.43
C SER A 184 64.60 82.53 61.55
N GLY A 185 65.29 82.85 62.66
CA GLY A 185 65.99 84.11 62.90
C GLY A 185 66.95 83.95 64.10
N PHE A 186 68.25 84.04 63.82
CA PHE A 186 69.44 84.07 64.71
C PHE A 186 70.12 82.76 65.12
N GLY A 187 71.42 82.68 64.78
CA GLY A 187 72.42 81.89 65.51
C GLY A 187 73.51 81.26 64.62
N ALA A 188 74.60 81.98 64.41
CA ALA A 188 75.73 81.57 63.57
C ALA A 188 76.67 80.53 64.22
N SER A 189 77.27 79.69 63.35
CA SER A 189 78.64 79.15 63.34
C SER A 189 79.23 78.42 64.57
N SER A 190 79.66 77.17 64.36
CA SER A 190 81.09 76.79 64.44
C SER A 190 81.36 75.36 63.92
N LEU A 191 82.59 75.17 63.45
CA LEU A 191 83.15 74.02 62.74
C LEU A 191 83.52 72.84 63.67
N SER A 192 83.56 71.62 63.11
CA SER A 192 84.61 70.58 63.31
C SER A 192 84.09 69.24 62.74
N ASN A 193 84.44 68.86 61.51
CA ASN A 193 85.60 68.03 61.11
C ASN A 193 85.62 66.61 61.71
N GLY A 194 85.60 65.58 60.85
CA GLY A 194 85.96 64.20 61.25
C GLY A 194 85.36 63.05 60.43
N ARG A 195 85.99 62.77 59.27
CA ARG A 195 86.37 61.44 58.70
C ARG A 195 85.38 60.26 58.55
N GLU A 196 85.47 59.66 57.35
CA GLU A 196 85.61 58.21 57.00
C GLU A 196 84.62 57.20 57.63
N LYS A 197 84.11 56.14 56.99
CA LYS A 197 84.28 55.46 55.70
C LYS A 197 83.26 54.30 55.67
N ASP A 198 82.95 53.85 54.45
CA ASP A 198 82.68 52.48 54.04
C ASP A 198 81.38 51.71 54.38
N HIS A 199 81.05 50.89 53.37
CA HIS A 199 80.21 49.67 53.29
C HIS A 199 78.70 49.88 53.04
N ALA A 200 78.13 49.56 51.86
CA ALA A 200 78.08 48.33 51.04
C ALA A 200 76.88 47.41 51.39
N VAL A 201 76.08 47.10 50.36
CA VAL A 201 75.28 45.85 50.16
C VAL A 201 74.05 45.75 51.09
N ILE A 202 72.81 45.59 50.63
CA ILE A 202 72.18 44.62 49.70
C ILE A 202 71.06 45.32 48.91
#